data_AF-A0A3A8JNV2-F1
#
_entry.id   AF-A0A3A8JNV2-F1
#
_cell.length_a   1.000
_cell.length_b   1.000
_cell.length_c   1.000
_cell.angle_alpha   90.00
_cell.angle_beta   90.00
_cell.angle_gamma   90.00
#
_symmetry.space_group_name_H-M   'P 1'
#
loop_
_entity.id
_entity.type
_entity.pdbx_description
1 polymer ?
#
loop_
_entity_poly.entity_id
_entity_poly.type
_entity_poly.pdbx_seq_one_letter_code
_entity_poly.pdbx_strand_id
1 'polypeptide(L)'
;MVPPGLRHVVTATRTFSAVSSPGSVVFAIDMGEVHRARFSTYGLKTPLIRMKSHIVDEYVSSEINRTEQSDEESDFGLEVSVRDWRVPETPGELRFDEKTDGLSQRLDCCNIFCPGPEFSGVLRLTPDIPAFRIVDDSVEQNPIPHCLIRVRGPGGREQELVTDARGEVFIPRTGDEVYTLLEVVQDELPLSEAHLGDWTVESMPDLP
;
A
#
# COMPACT_ATOMS: atom_id res chain seq x y z
N MET A 1 3.40 44.46 -9.18
CA MET A 1 4.14 44.75 -10.42
C MET A 1 5.60 44.97 -10.02
N VAL A 2 6.51 44.11 -10.47
CA VAL A 2 7.95 44.21 -10.12
C VAL A 2 8.59 45.31 -10.99
N PRO A 3 9.25 46.33 -10.41
CA PRO A 3 9.90 47.38 -11.19
C PRO A 3 10.99 46.82 -12.13
N PRO A 4 11.18 47.39 -13.33
CA PRO A 4 12.28 47.00 -14.19
C PRO A 4 13.62 47.19 -13.46
N GLY A 5 14.45 46.14 -13.41
CA GLY A 5 15.73 46.16 -12.70
C GLY A 5 15.69 45.68 -11.25
N LEU A 6 14.53 45.31 -10.70
CA LEU A 6 14.43 44.62 -9.42
C LEU A 6 14.72 43.12 -9.61
N ARG A 7 15.84 42.65 -9.05
CA ARG A 7 16.15 41.23 -8.90
C ARG A 7 15.54 40.75 -7.59
N HIS A 8 14.70 39.72 -7.66
CA HIS A 8 14.18 39.00 -6.50
C HIS A 8 14.88 37.65 -6.43
N VAL A 9 15.56 37.38 -5.32
CA VAL A 9 16.19 36.08 -5.04
C VAL A 9 15.51 35.50 -3.81
N VAL A 10 15.00 34.29 -3.94
CA VAL A 10 14.36 33.54 -2.85
C VAL A 10 15.26 32.36 -2.50
N THR A 11 15.66 32.27 -1.25
CA THR A 11 16.33 31.07 -0.71
C THR A 11 15.47 30.47 0.39
N ALA A 12 15.05 29.22 0.22
CA ALA A 12 14.25 28.52 1.22
C ALA A 12 14.99 27.26 1.69
N THR A 13 15.27 27.18 2.99
CA THR A 13 15.78 25.96 3.64
C THR A 13 14.62 25.26 4.32
N ARG A 14 14.44 23.97 4.08
CA ARG A 14 13.34 23.20 4.67
C ARG A 14 13.86 22.00 5.43
N THR A 15 13.30 21.76 6.61
CA THR A 15 13.65 20.64 7.48
C THR A 15 12.40 19.92 7.95
N PHE A 16 12.45 18.59 8.01
CA PHE A 16 11.39 17.78 8.59
C PHE A 16 11.14 18.20 10.04
N SER A 17 9.88 18.45 10.39
CA SER A 17 9.50 18.86 11.76
C SER A 17 8.72 17.80 12.53
N ALA A 18 8.22 16.76 11.86
CA ALA A 18 7.42 15.71 12.46
C ALA A 18 7.48 14.37 11.69
N VAL A 19 6.99 13.32 12.33
CA VAL A 19 6.70 12.03 11.70
C VAL A 19 5.31 12.13 11.05
N SER A 20 5.21 11.81 9.76
CA SER A 20 3.92 11.67 9.08
C SER A 20 3.38 10.25 9.21
N SER A 21 2.06 10.10 9.35
CA SER A 21 1.42 8.80 9.15
C SER A 21 1.50 8.41 7.67
N PRO A 22 1.81 7.15 7.33
CA PRO A 22 1.75 6.70 5.96
C PRO A 22 0.32 6.88 5.43
N GLY A 23 0.21 7.51 4.26
CA GLY A 23 -1.03 7.57 3.49
C GLY A 23 -1.37 6.20 2.90
N SER A 24 -2.39 6.14 2.06
CA SER A 24 -2.70 4.90 1.34
C SER A 24 -1.55 4.57 0.38
N VAL A 25 -0.96 3.40 0.53
CA VAL A 25 -0.01 2.85 -0.44
C VAL A 25 -0.72 1.90 -1.40
N VAL A 26 -0.24 1.82 -2.63
CA VAL A 26 -0.67 0.85 -3.62
C VAL A 26 0.51 -0.08 -3.88
N PHE A 27 0.27 -1.37 -3.70
CA PHE A 27 1.22 -2.42 -4.02
C PHE A 27 0.53 -3.47 -4.88
N ALA A 28 1.11 -3.78 -6.05
CA ALA A 28 0.57 -4.75 -6.98
C ALA A 28 1.69 -5.64 -7.50
N ILE A 29 1.51 -6.96 -7.44
CA ILE A 29 2.44 -7.94 -8.01
C ILE A 29 1.86 -8.42 -9.35
N ASP A 30 2.63 -8.30 -10.41
CA ASP A 30 2.37 -8.94 -11.69
C ASP A 30 2.98 -10.34 -11.69
N MET A 31 2.10 -11.34 -11.57
CA MET A 31 2.47 -12.75 -11.55
C MET A 31 2.77 -13.29 -12.96
N GLY A 32 2.39 -12.57 -14.03
CA GLY A 32 2.65 -12.97 -15.41
C GLY A 32 4.06 -12.65 -15.89
N GLU A 33 4.72 -11.67 -15.27
CA GLU A 33 6.06 -11.21 -15.62
C GLU A 33 7.05 -11.38 -14.46
N VAL A 34 7.56 -12.60 -14.25
CA VAL A 34 8.77 -12.87 -13.42
C VAL A 34 8.72 -12.21 -12.03
N HIS A 35 7.57 -12.26 -11.35
CA HIS A 35 7.39 -11.71 -10.00
C HIS A 35 7.85 -10.25 -9.89
N ARG A 36 7.29 -9.38 -10.73
CA ARG A 36 7.52 -7.93 -10.65
C ARG A 36 6.42 -7.27 -9.87
N ALA A 37 6.76 -6.26 -9.07
CA ALA A 37 5.81 -5.47 -8.33
C ALA A 37 5.90 -4.00 -8.69
N ARG A 38 4.77 -3.32 -8.50
CA ARG A 38 4.69 -1.86 -8.52
C ARG A 38 4.32 -1.41 -7.13
N PHE A 39 5.12 -0.50 -6.58
CA PHE A 39 4.84 0.17 -5.33
C PHE A 39 4.62 1.66 -5.59
N SER A 40 3.65 2.25 -4.90
CA SER A 40 3.38 3.68 -4.95
C SER A 40 2.81 4.17 -3.63
N THR A 41 3.27 5.33 -3.15
CA THR A 41 2.63 6.06 -2.05
C THR A 41 1.50 6.98 -2.50
N TYR A 42 1.32 7.21 -3.81
CA TYR A 42 0.17 7.94 -4.35
C TYR A 42 -1.01 6.96 -4.54
N GLY A 43 -1.71 6.65 -3.46
CA GLY A 43 -2.95 5.88 -3.49
C GLY A 43 -4.18 6.78 -3.61
N LEU A 44 -5.27 6.42 -2.90
CA LEU A 44 -6.47 7.27 -2.80
C LEU A 44 -6.21 8.61 -2.10
N LYS A 45 -5.17 8.67 -1.26
CA LYS A 45 -4.71 9.88 -0.57
C LYS A 45 -3.19 9.90 -0.53
N THR A 46 -2.59 10.94 -1.12
CA THR A 46 -1.14 11.18 -1.06
C THR A 46 -0.73 11.47 0.39
N PRO A 47 0.33 10.84 0.92
CA PRO A 47 0.83 11.16 2.24
C PRO A 47 1.35 12.60 2.28
N LEU A 48 1.04 13.27 3.39
CA LEU A 48 1.51 14.62 3.66
C LEU A 48 2.58 14.59 4.73
N ILE A 49 3.66 15.33 4.49
CA ILE A 49 4.78 15.49 5.40
C ILE A 49 4.83 16.93 5.86
N ARG A 50 4.89 17.10 7.17
CA ARG A 50 5.05 18.42 7.78
C ARG A 50 6.51 18.84 7.79
N MET A 51 6.78 20.02 7.25
CA MET A 51 8.11 20.61 7.21
C MET A 51 8.08 22.04 7.76
N LYS A 52 9.14 22.39 8.48
CA LYS A 52 9.47 23.78 8.82
C LYS A 52 10.35 24.35 7.74
N SER A 53 9.97 25.51 7.21
CA SER A 53 10.68 26.24 6.17
C SER A 53 11.21 27.55 6.74
N HIS A 54 12.51 27.79 6.59
CA HIS A 54 13.12 29.10 6.80
C HIS A 54 13.34 29.75 5.43
N ILE A 55 12.68 30.88 5.19
CA ILE A 55 12.66 31.56 3.89
C ILE A 55 13.38 32.89 4.05
N VAL A 56 14.30 33.16 3.11
CA VAL A 56 15.03 34.41 2.99
C VAL A 56 14.73 35.00 1.62
N ASP A 57 14.06 36.15 1.62
CA ASP A 57 13.70 36.93 0.44
C ASP A 57 14.62 38.14 0.30
N GLU A 58 15.39 38.20 -0.79
CA GLU A 58 16.27 39.30 -1.11
C GLU A 58 15.75 40.09 -2.31
N TYR A 59 15.50 41.38 -2.09
CA TYR A 59 15.06 42.35 -3.10
C TYR A 59 16.19 43.33 -3.38
N VAL A 60 16.77 43.24 -4.59
CA VAL A 60 17.93 44.03 -4.99
C VAL A 60 17.61 44.84 -6.24
N SER A 61 17.71 46.17 -6.15
CA SER A 61 17.68 47.11 -7.27
C SER A 61 18.65 48.27 -7.00
N SER A 62 18.72 49.23 -7.92
CA SER A 62 19.48 50.47 -7.74
C SER A 62 19.01 51.31 -6.54
N GLU A 63 17.76 51.17 -6.11
CA GLU A 63 17.13 52.01 -5.08
C GLU A 63 16.75 51.24 -3.82
N ILE A 64 16.64 49.91 -3.92
CA ILE A 64 16.15 49.04 -2.85
C ILE A 64 17.16 47.92 -2.62
N ASN A 65 17.62 47.80 -1.38
CA ASN A 65 18.30 46.63 -0.87
C ASN A 65 17.58 46.20 0.41
N ARG A 66 16.78 45.14 0.32
CA ARG A 66 15.93 44.66 1.41
C ARG A 66 16.03 43.16 1.52
N THR A 67 16.23 42.68 2.74
CA THR A 67 16.13 41.26 3.08
C THR A 67 14.96 41.07 4.03
N GLU A 68 14.09 40.12 3.72
CA GLU A 68 13.03 39.66 4.60
C GLU A 68 13.30 38.20 4.99
N GLN A 69 12.93 37.84 6.21
CA GLN A 69 13.05 36.47 6.72
C GLN A 69 11.71 36.05 7.31
N SER A 70 11.30 34.82 7.02
CA SER A 70 10.13 34.21 7.61
C SER A 70 10.39 32.74 7.96
N ASP A 71 9.71 32.28 9.01
CA ASP A 71 9.63 30.87 9.36
C ASP A 71 8.18 30.42 9.18
N GLU A 72 7.99 29.34 8.45
CA GLU A 72 6.68 28.80 8.12
C GLU A 72 6.63 27.31 8.36
N GLU A 73 5.46 26.80 8.76
CA GLU A 73 5.18 25.37 8.82
C GLU A 73 4.13 25.03 7.78
N SER A 74 4.38 23.99 6.99
CA SER A 74 3.51 23.59 5.89
C SER A 74 3.56 22.09 5.66
N ASP A 75 2.47 21.56 5.12
CA ASP A 75 2.31 20.16 4.77
C ASP A 75 2.57 19.98 3.26
N PHE A 76 3.39 19.01 2.89
CA PHE A 76 3.82 18.75 1.50
C PHE A 76 3.55 17.31 1.10
N GLY A 77 3.08 17.11 -0.14
CA GLY A 77 2.90 15.78 -0.69
C GLY A 77 4.23 15.10 -0.99
N LEU A 78 4.35 13.84 -0.57
CA LEU A 78 5.44 12.95 -0.96
C LEU A 78 4.93 11.80 -1.83
N GLU A 79 5.39 11.75 -3.06
CA GLU A 79 5.16 10.63 -3.97
C GLU A 79 6.45 9.83 -4.10
N VAL A 80 6.39 8.56 -3.74
CA VAL A 80 7.45 7.58 -3.96
C VAL A 80 6.84 6.44 -4.74
N SER A 81 7.49 6.03 -5.83
CA SER A 81 7.09 4.83 -6.55
C SER A 81 8.28 4.03 -7.01
N VAL A 82 8.15 2.70 -6.98
CA VAL A 82 9.11 1.76 -7.56
C VAL A 82 8.40 1.02 -8.68
N ARG A 83 8.92 1.14 -9.90
CA ARG A 83 8.44 0.38 -11.07
C ARG A 83 9.28 -0.87 -11.25
N ASP A 84 8.64 -1.94 -11.68
CA ASP A 84 9.27 -3.23 -12.01
C ASP A 84 10.14 -3.80 -10.88
N TRP A 85 9.70 -3.60 -9.64
CA TRP A 85 10.41 -4.04 -8.45
C TRP A 85 10.44 -5.56 -8.39
N ARG A 86 11.62 -6.17 -8.43
CA ARG A 86 11.73 -7.63 -8.37
C ARG A 86 11.39 -8.11 -6.96
N VAL A 87 10.31 -8.88 -6.84
CA VAL A 87 9.87 -9.45 -5.56
C VAL A 87 10.25 -10.94 -5.50
N PRO A 88 10.64 -11.44 -4.33
CA PRO A 88 10.93 -12.86 -4.16
C PRO A 88 9.64 -13.67 -4.32
N GLU A 89 9.80 -14.91 -4.79
CA GLU A 89 8.70 -15.87 -4.94
C GLU A 89 8.07 -16.22 -3.58
N THR A 90 8.87 -16.17 -2.52
CA THR A 90 8.43 -16.40 -1.14
C THR A 90 8.21 -15.08 -0.41
N PRO A 91 7.10 -14.91 0.33
CA PRO A 91 6.87 -13.72 1.16
C PRO A 91 8.04 -13.43 2.10
N GLY A 92 8.38 -12.15 2.26
CA GLY A 92 9.49 -11.70 3.07
C GLY A 92 9.62 -10.17 3.11
N GLU A 93 10.73 -9.69 3.66
CA GLU A 93 11.05 -8.27 3.66
C GLU A 93 11.47 -7.81 2.26
N LEU A 94 10.81 -6.77 1.78
CA LEU A 94 11.16 -5.98 0.60
C LEU A 94 11.73 -4.64 1.06
N ARG A 95 12.98 -4.37 0.69
CA ARG A 95 13.66 -3.12 1.03
C ARG A 95 13.82 -2.26 -0.21
N PHE A 96 13.57 -0.97 -0.05
CA PHE A 96 13.86 0.02 -1.08
C PHE A 96 14.65 1.18 -0.47
N ASP A 97 15.52 1.75 -1.28
CA ASP A 97 16.38 2.89 -0.98
C ASP A 97 16.69 3.64 -2.28
N GLU A 98 17.49 4.71 -2.21
CA GLU A 98 17.88 5.53 -3.36
C GLU A 98 18.55 4.75 -4.51
N LYS A 99 19.09 3.57 -4.25
CA LYS A 99 19.78 2.73 -5.24
C LYS A 99 18.83 1.72 -5.89
N THR A 100 17.57 1.70 -5.48
CA THR A 100 16.57 0.79 -6.02
C THR A 100 16.23 1.19 -7.45
N ASP A 101 16.44 0.26 -8.38
CA ASP A 101 16.11 0.47 -9.79
C ASP A 101 14.64 0.82 -9.99
N GLY A 102 14.35 1.76 -10.89
CA GLY A 102 12.98 2.18 -11.18
C GLY A 102 12.32 3.00 -10.06
N LEU A 103 13.06 3.41 -9.03
CA LEU A 103 12.61 4.37 -8.04
C LEU A 103 12.41 5.75 -8.67
N SER A 104 11.26 6.36 -8.40
CA SER A 104 11.02 7.76 -8.66
C SER A 104 10.40 8.42 -7.44
N GLN A 105 10.87 9.63 -7.13
CA GLN A 105 10.39 10.41 -6.00
C GLN A 105 10.00 11.83 -6.43
N ARG A 106 8.97 12.37 -5.79
CA ARG A 106 8.54 13.75 -5.96
C ARG A 106 8.10 14.32 -4.61
N LEU A 107 8.62 15.49 -4.29
CA LEU A 107 8.19 16.31 -3.17
C LEU A 107 7.66 17.63 -3.72
N ASP A 108 6.42 18.00 -3.40
CA ASP A 108 5.72 19.11 -4.04
C ASP A 108 6.43 20.48 -3.96
N CYS A 109 7.28 20.69 -2.95
CA CYS A 109 8.01 21.94 -2.76
C CYS A 109 9.41 21.98 -3.39
N CYS A 110 9.88 20.86 -3.95
CA CYS A 110 11.18 20.76 -4.59
C CYS A 110 11.05 20.85 -6.10
N ASN A 111 11.85 21.71 -6.72
CA ASN A 111 12.08 21.61 -8.16
C ASN A 111 13.02 20.42 -8.46
N ILE A 112 13.16 20.06 -9.74
CA ILE A 112 14.02 18.94 -10.17
C ILE A 112 15.52 19.13 -9.84
N PHE A 113 15.93 20.31 -9.36
CA PHE A 113 17.31 20.66 -9.02
C PHE A 113 17.59 20.72 -7.51
N CYS A 114 16.57 20.58 -6.67
CA CYS A 114 16.77 20.44 -5.23
C CYS A 114 17.43 19.07 -4.96
N PRO A 115 18.50 19.00 -4.15
CA PRO A 115 18.95 17.72 -3.62
C PRO A 115 17.75 17.08 -2.91
N GLY A 116 17.30 15.95 -3.45
CA GLY A 116 16.13 15.25 -2.94
C GLY A 116 16.37 14.77 -1.51
N PRO A 117 15.31 14.54 -0.73
CA PRO A 117 15.45 13.86 0.55
C PRO A 117 16.01 12.45 0.32
N GLU A 118 16.78 11.97 1.31
CA GLU A 118 17.16 10.56 1.36
C GLU A 118 15.95 9.73 1.78
N PHE A 119 15.66 8.67 1.01
CA PHE A 119 14.54 7.78 1.29
C PHE A 119 14.99 6.34 1.40
N SER A 120 14.44 5.65 2.39
CA SER A 120 14.48 4.20 2.49
C SER A 120 13.22 3.68 3.17
N GLY A 121 12.87 2.44 2.90
CA GLY A 121 11.71 1.80 3.50
C GLY A 121 11.78 0.28 3.45
N VAL A 122 10.96 -0.32 4.31
CA VAL A 122 10.80 -1.77 4.38
C VAL A 122 9.31 -2.08 4.29
N LEU A 123 8.95 -2.92 3.32
CA LEU A 123 7.63 -3.53 3.21
C LEU A 123 7.78 -5.00 3.57
N ARG A 124 6.94 -5.51 4.47
CA ARG A 124 6.96 -6.93 4.81
C ARG A 124 5.81 -7.62 4.10
N LEU A 125 6.12 -8.43 3.10
CA LEU A 125 5.14 -9.36 2.53
C LEU A 125 4.99 -10.53 3.51
N THR A 126 3.84 -10.62 4.15
CA THR A 126 3.44 -11.82 4.87
C THR A 126 2.73 -12.76 3.89
N PRO A 127 2.88 -14.09 4.02
CA PRO A 127 1.99 -15.00 3.33
C PRO A 127 0.55 -14.62 3.66
N ASP A 128 -0.35 -14.67 2.68
CA ASP A 128 -1.77 -14.57 2.98
C ASP A 128 -2.11 -15.66 3.99
N ILE A 129 -2.88 -15.31 5.02
CA ILE A 129 -3.45 -16.29 5.94
C ILE A 129 -4.81 -16.66 5.34
N PRO A 130 -5.11 -17.96 5.19
CA PRO A 130 -6.40 -18.35 4.62
C PRO A 130 -7.53 -17.83 5.52
N ALA A 131 -8.58 -17.30 4.89
CA ALA A 131 -9.79 -16.85 5.57
C ALA A 131 -10.57 -18.05 6.12
N PHE A 132 -10.54 -19.17 5.40
CA PHE A 132 -11.17 -20.43 5.79
C PHE A 132 -10.28 -21.60 5.44
N ARG A 133 -10.35 -22.64 6.26
CA ARG A 133 -9.85 -23.98 5.93
C ARG A 133 -10.99 -24.98 6.10
N ILE A 134 -11.33 -25.67 5.03
CA ILE A 134 -12.41 -26.66 4.99
C ILE A 134 -11.80 -28.04 5.13
N VAL A 135 -12.26 -28.78 6.14
CA VAL A 135 -11.77 -30.11 6.50
C VAL A 135 -12.93 -31.07 6.71
N ASP A 136 -12.65 -32.36 6.55
CA ASP A 136 -13.58 -33.41 6.95
C ASP A 136 -13.76 -33.46 8.47
N ASP A 137 -14.73 -34.25 8.94
CA ASP A 137 -15.04 -34.42 10.35
C ASP A 137 -14.18 -35.49 11.04
N SER A 138 -13.12 -35.98 10.36
CA SER A 138 -12.21 -36.96 10.92
C SER A 138 -11.37 -36.39 12.06
N VAL A 139 -10.79 -37.27 12.87
CA VAL A 139 -9.88 -36.85 13.95
C VAL A 139 -8.64 -36.16 13.39
N GLU A 140 -8.20 -36.59 12.20
CA GLU A 140 -7.06 -36.04 11.49
C GLU A 140 -7.38 -34.72 10.76
N GLN A 141 -8.67 -34.36 10.62
CA GLN A 141 -9.14 -33.15 9.95
C GLN A 141 -8.51 -32.99 8.55
N ASN A 142 -8.77 -33.97 7.68
CA ASN A 142 -8.16 -33.97 6.35
C ASN A 142 -8.74 -32.82 5.52
N PRO A 143 -7.90 -32.07 4.78
CA PRO A 143 -8.36 -30.96 3.96
C PRO A 143 -9.26 -31.43 2.81
N ILE A 144 -10.30 -30.65 2.51
CA ILE A 144 -11.21 -30.89 1.39
C ILE A 144 -10.85 -29.93 0.24
N PRO A 145 -10.12 -30.40 -0.79
CA PRO A 145 -9.72 -29.55 -1.90
C PRO A 145 -10.86 -29.38 -2.93
N HIS A 146 -10.78 -28.32 -3.72
CA HIS A 146 -11.65 -28.06 -4.88
C HIS A 146 -13.15 -27.97 -4.56
N CYS A 147 -13.54 -27.68 -3.31
CA CYS A 147 -14.93 -27.45 -2.97
C CYS A 147 -15.32 -25.99 -3.26
N LEU A 148 -16.53 -25.80 -3.79
CA LEU A 148 -17.10 -24.48 -4.03
C LEU A 148 -17.69 -23.96 -2.72
N ILE A 149 -17.25 -22.78 -2.30
CA ILE A 149 -17.77 -22.11 -1.12
C ILE A 149 -18.45 -20.81 -1.50
N ARG A 150 -19.50 -20.46 -0.76
CA ARG A 150 -20.18 -19.17 -0.89
C ARG A 150 -19.98 -18.38 0.39
N VAL A 151 -19.48 -17.16 0.26
CA VAL A 151 -19.23 -16.27 1.40
C VAL A 151 -19.94 -14.94 1.20
N ARG A 152 -20.44 -14.37 2.29
CA ARG A 152 -20.98 -13.01 2.34
C ARG A 152 -19.96 -12.08 2.97
N GLY A 153 -19.52 -11.09 2.23
CA GLY A 153 -18.60 -10.08 2.71
C GLY A 153 -19.28 -8.98 3.55
N PRO A 154 -18.48 -8.07 4.13
CA PRO A 154 -18.93 -6.96 4.99
C PRO A 154 -19.95 -6.03 4.33
N GLY A 155 -19.91 -5.89 3.01
CA GLY A 155 -20.88 -5.12 2.22
C GLY A 155 -22.19 -5.85 1.92
N GLY A 156 -22.42 -7.04 2.50
CA GLY A 156 -23.58 -7.89 2.22
C GLY A 156 -23.54 -8.57 0.85
N ARG A 157 -22.48 -8.36 0.07
CA ARG A 157 -22.28 -9.00 -1.23
C ARG A 157 -21.82 -10.43 -1.05
N GLU A 158 -22.39 -11.31 -1.85
CA GLU A 158 -22.04 -12.72 -1.87
C GLU A 158 -21.08 -12.99 -3.02
N GLN A 159 -20.12 -13.87 -2.79
CA GLN A 159 -19.14 -14.31 -3.77
C GLN A 159 -18.89 -15.81 -3.60
N GLU A 160 -18.55 -16.45 -4.71
CA GLU A 160 -18.18 -17.86 -4.76
C GLU A 160 -16.66 -17.99 -4.90
N LEU A 161 -16.08 -18.93 -4.16
CA LEU A 161 -14.65 -19.20 -4.11
C LEU A 161 -14.44 -20.71 -4.12
N VAL A 162 -13.26 -21.17 -4.53
CA VAL A 162 -12.94 -22.60 -4.56
C VAL A 162 -11.74 -22.85 -3.64
N THR A 163 -11.79 -23.92 -2.83
CA THR A 163 -10.64 -24.31 -2.01
C THR A 163 -9.49 -24.81 -2.85
N ASP A 164 -8.26 -24.51 -2.40
CA ASP A 164 -7.05 -25.03 -3.01
C ASP A 164 -6.77 -26.50 -2.61
N ALA A 165 -5.59 -27.02 -2.98
CA ALA A 165 -5.18 -28.39 -2.66
C ALA A 165 -5.04 -28.68 -1.14
N ARG A 166 -5.04 -27.66 -0.30
CA ARG A 166 -4.97 -27.75 1.17
C ARG A 166 -6.31 -27.45 1.84
N GLY A 167 -7.38 -27.31 1.07
CA GLY A 167 -8.70 -26.95 1.59
C GLY A 167 -8.77 -25.49 2.03
N GLU A 168 -7.84 -24.64 1.60
CA GLU A 168 -7.70 -23.26 2.04
C GLU A 168 -8.39 -22.30 1.05
N VAL A 169 -8.99 -21.23 1.59
CA VAL A 169 -9.54 -20.11 0.79
C VAL A 169 -8.93 -18.80 1.25
N PHE A 170 -8.42 -18.04 0.29
CA PHE A 170 -7.84 -16.72 0.52
C PHE A 170 -8.82 -15.63 0.07
N ILE A 171 -9.13 -14.71 0.99
CA ILE A 171 -9.96 -13.55 0.70
C ILE A 171 -9.11 -12.30 0.95
N PRO A 172 -8.94 -11.42 -0.05
CA PRO A 172 -8.18 -10.19 0.12
C PRO A 172 -8.71 -9.34 1.28
N ARG A 173 -7.81 -8.96 2.18
CA ARG A 173 -8.12 -8.17 3.37
C ARG A 173 -8.26 -6.67 3.01
N THR A 174 -9.45 -6.08 3.20
CA THR A 174 -9.77 -4.66 2.90
C THR A 174 -9.93 -3.73 4.13
N GLY A 175 -9.72 -4.20 5.35
CA GLY A 175 -9.69 -3.40 6.59
C GLY A 175 -10.96 -3.39 7.47
N ASP A 176 -12.09 -3.92 6.99
CA ASP A 176 -13.34 -4.15 7.74
C ASP A 176 -13.93 -5.49 7.27
N GLU A 177 -13.72 -6.60 7.97
CA GLU A 177 -13.68 -7.92 7.30
C GLU A 177 -14.35 -9.08 8.06
N VAL A 178 -15.60 -8.91 8.49
CA VAL A 178 -16.37 -10.11 8.87
C VAL A 178 -16.95 -10.73 7.60
N TYR A 179 -16.36 -11.86 7.18
CA TYR A 179 -16.92 -12.72 6.15
C TYR A 179 -17.74 -13.84 6.79
N THR A 180 -18.98 -14.02 6.34
CA THR A 180 -19.84 -15.13 6.77
C THR A 180 -19.79 -16.23 5.72
N LEU A 181 -19.31 -17.41 6.08
CA LEU A 181 -19.47 -18.60 5.24
C LEU A 181 -20.96 -18.97 5.20
N LEU A 182 -21.52 -19.03 3.99
CA LEU A 182 -22.91 -19.36 3.77
C LEU A 182 -23.07 -20.86 3.45
N GLU A 183 -22.28 -21.36 2.51
CA GLU A 183 -22.44 -22.70 1.94
C GLU A 183 -21.09 -23.28 1.49
N VAL A 184 -20.97 -24.62 1.52
CA VAL A 184 -19.85 -25.40 1.00
C VAL A 184 -20.42 -26.56 0.18
N VAL A 185 -19.92 -26.73 -1.04
CA VAL A 185 -20.38 -27.70 -2.03
C VAL A 185 -19.18 -28.55 -2.45
N GLN A 186 -19.23 -29.85 -2.17
CA GLN A 186 -18.10 -30.78 -2.33
C GLN A 186 -17.89 -31.30 -3.76
N ASP A 187 -18.93 -31.27 -4.58
CA ASP A 187 -18.86 -31.66 -6.00
C ASP A 187 -19.05 -30.39 -6.81
N GLU A 188 -18.20 -30.12 -7.81
CA GLU A 188 -18.24 -28.94 -8.73
C GLU A 188 -19.58 -28.71 -9.48
N LEU A 189 -20.64 -29.39 -9.07
CA LEU A 189 -22.02 -29.23 -9.49
C LEU A 189 -22.55 -27.83 -9.12
N PRO A 190 -23.41 -27.26 -10.00
CA PRO A 190 -24.17 -26.05 -9.67
C PRO A 190 -24.95 -26.24 -8.35
N LEU A 191 -25.04 -25.17 -7.56
CA LEU A 191 -25.75 -25.12 -6.26
C LEU A 191 -27.16 -25.75 -6.26
N SER A 192 -27.84 -25.78 -7.40
CA SER A 192 -29.15 -26.41 -7.56
C SER A 192 -29.15 -27.94 -7.44
N GLU A 193 -27.98 -28.57 -7.53
CA GLU A 193 -27.82 -30.04 -7.62
C GLU A 193 -26.83 -30.60 -6.58
N ALA A 194 -26.25 -29.73 -5.74
CA ALA A 194 -25.21 -30.11 -4.79
C ALA A 194 -25.78 -30.71 -3.48
N HIS A 195 -25.15 -31.77 -3.00
CA HIS A 195 -25.36 -32.28 -1.65
C HIS A 195 -24.54 -31.46 -0.64
N LEU A 196 -25.17 -31.00 0.44
CA LEU A 196 -24.48 -30.45 1.61
C LEU A 196 -23.71 -31.60 2.28
N GLY A 197 -22.39 -31.64 2.10
CA GLY A 197 -21.53 -32.63 2.74
C GLY A 197 -21.41 -32.39 4.25
N ASP A 198 -20.92 -33.40 4.98
CA ASP A 198 -20.51 -33.27 6.38
C ASP A 198 -19.11 -32.62 6.39
N TRP A 199 -19.04 -31.33 6.74
CA TRP A 199 -17.79 -30.56 6.82
C TRP A 199 -17.73 -29.75 8.10
N THR A 200 -16.52 -29.41 8.52
CA THR A 200 -16.28 -28.49 9.63
C THR A 200 -15.39 -27.32 9.19
N VAL A 201 -15.53 -26.20 9.90
CA VAL A 201 -14.73 -25.00 9.67
C VAL A 201 -13.82 -24.81 10.85
N GLU A 202 -12.52 -24.81 10.58
CA GLU A 202 -11.53 -24.43 11.57
C GLU A 202 -11.37 -22.91 11.59
N SER A 203 -11.52 -22.29 12.77
CA SER A 203 -11.20 -20.88 12.95
C SER A 203 -9.70 -20.70 12.92
N MET A 204 -9.18 -19.98 11.93
CA MET A 204 -7.80 -19.53 11.95
C MET A 204 -7.64 -18.46 13.04
N PRO A 205 -6.56 -18.48 13.83
CA PRO A 205 -6.36 -17.49 14.88
C PRO A 205 -6.33 -16.09 14.29
N ASP A 206 -7.18 -15.20 14.82
CA ASP A 206 -7.05 -13.76 14.61
C ASP A 206 -5.70 -13.32 15.21
N LEU A 207 -4.89 -12.61 14.44
CA LEU A 207 -3.65 -12.03 14.98
C LEU A 207 -3.97 -10.76 15.79
N PRO A 208 -3.20 -10.51 16.88
CA PRO A 208 -3.28 -9.29 17.67
C PRO A 208 -2.91 -8.01 16.90
#